data_AF-A0A9D2RW40-F1
#
_entry.id   AF-A0A9D2RW40-F1
#
_cell.length_a   1.000
_cell.length_b   1.000
_cell.length_c   1.000
_cell.angle_alpha   90.00
_cell.angle_beta   90.00
_cell.angle_gamma   90.00
#
_symmetry.space_group_name_H-M   'P 1'
#
loop_
_entity.id
_entity.type
_entity.pdbx_description
1 polymer ?
#
loop_
_entity_poly.entity_id
_entity_poly.type
_entity_poly.pdbx_seq_one_letter_code
_entity_poly.pdbx_strand_id
1 'polypeptide(L)'
;MLKCTRCGNTERFHATAHVTQSWVVDGELNFVEEISSCDEVTHAPDNEDEITCAYCGSCLVADETVVEYSQLIRKIHTALSSSEQQDAAALKLGREFSYLTIQTSEDGYDYTFYNRDLSEIDGGQLDNPDLSMEEAVEELLRNSEFVLFRPMPEIDAVDYEQLQKMAYDRFREVKHQRDKQAEVF
;
A
#
# COMPACT_ATOMS: atom_id res chain seq x y z
N MET A 1 20.58 -10.85 -15.23
CA MET A 1 21.49 -10.66 -14.09
C MET A 1 20.74 -9.88 -13.03
N LEU A 2 20.64 -10.42 -11.81
CA LEU A 2 19.90 -9.78 -10.73
C LEU A 2 20.59 -8.47 -10.31
N LYS A 3 19.78 -7.44 -10.04
CA LYS A 3 20.25 -6.14 -9.54
C LYS A 3 19.32 -5.67 -8.43
N CYS A 4 19.90 -5.33 -7.29
CA CYS A 4 19.15 -4.73 -6.19
C CYS A 4 18.68 -3.33 -6.56
N THR A 5 17.37 -3.13 -6.53
CA THR A 5 16.73 -1.83 -6.82
C THR A 5 16.96 -0.81 -5.70
N ARG A 6 17.20 -1.28 -4.47
CA ARG A 6 17.44 -0.41 -3.30
C ARG A 6 18.86 0.16 -3.25
N CYS A 7 19.89 -0.66 -3.46
CA CYS A 7 21.29 -0.25 -3.27
C CYS A 7 22.17 -0.45 -4.51
N GLY A 8 21.60 -0.93 -5.62
CA GLY A 8 22.32 -1.15 -6.87
C GLY A 8 23.23 -2.38 -6.90
N ASN A 9 23.32 -3.14 -5.81
CA ASN A 9 24.16 -4.35 -5.73
C ASN A 9 23.79 -5.36 -6.83
N THR A 10 24.80 -5.84 -7.56
CA THR A 10 24.67 -6.87 -8.61
C THR A 10 25.49 -8.11 -8.30
N GLU A 11 26.21 -8.14 -7.18
CA GLU A 11 27.24 -9.14 -6.92
C GLU A 11 26.75 -10.31 -6.08
N ARG A 12 26.03 -10.04 -4.99
CA ARG A 12 25.64 -11.08 -4.01
C ARG A 12 24.19 -10.98 -3.58
N PHE A 13 23.53 -12.12 -3.55
CA PHE A 13 22.15 -12.28 -3.11
C PHE A 13 22.04 -13.51 -2.22
N HIS A 14 21.13 -13.50 -1.26
CA HIS A 14 20.75 -14.69 -0.51
C HIS A 14 19.52 -15.28 -1.19
N ALA A 15 19.49 -16.60 -1.32
CA ALA A 15 18.33 -17.35 -1.77
C ALA A 15 18.14 -18.53 -0.82
N THR A 16 16.89 -18.84 -0.52
CA THR A 16 16.55 -20.04 0.25
C THR A 16 16.54 -21.23 -0.70
N ALA A 17 17.31 -22.27 -0.38
CA ALA A 17 17.33 -23.50 -1.17
C ALA A 17 16.23 -24.46 -0.71
N HIS A 18 15.55 -25.10 -1.65
CA HIS A 18 14.72 -26.27 -1.34
C HIS A 18 15.60 -27.52 -1.21
N VAL A 19 15.44 -28.23 -0.10
CA VAL A 19 16.26 -29.39 0.23
C VAL A 19 15.41 -30.58 0.64
N THR A 20 15.94 -31.78 0.43
CA THR A 20 15.46 -32.98 1.10
C THR A 20 16.14 -33.11 2.46
N GLN A 21 15.39 -33.58 3.44
CA GLN A 21 15.82 -33.70 4.82
C GLN A 21 15.39 -35.05 5.41
N SER A 22 16.31 -35.72 6.09
CA SER A 22 16.06 -36.99 6.78
C SER A 22 15.73 -36.76 8.25
N TRP A 23 14.64 -37.38 8.71
CA TRP A 23 14.16 -37.32 10.09
C TRP A 23 14.04 -38.71 10.70
N VAL A 24 14.22 -38.79 12.01
CA VAL A 24 13.68 -39.86 12.83
C VAL A 24 12.21 -39.53 13.07
N VAL A 25 11.35 -40.50 12.80
CA VAL A 25 9.92 -40.44 13.10
C VAL A 25 9.51 -41.56 14.04
N ASP A 26 8.43 -41.37 14.80
CA ASP A 26 7.86 -42.41 15.65
C ASP A 26 7.03 -43.43 14.86
N GLY A 27 6.41 -44.37 15.56
CA GLY A 27 5.56 -45.41 14.94
C GLY A 27 4.29 -44.90 14.25
N GLU A 28 3.94 -43.61 14.44
CA GLU A 28 2.80 -42.95 13.83
C GLU A 28 3.22 -41.94 12.74
N LEU A 29 4.51 -41.90 12.39
CA LEU A 29 5.13 -40.97 11.44
C LEU A 29 5.21 -39.51 11.91
N ASN A 30 5.10 -39.25 13.22
CA ASN A 30 5.36 -37.91 13.75
C ASN A 30 6.87 -37.65 13.81
N PHE A 31 7.26 -36.40 13.57
CA PHE A 31 8.64 -35.95 13.72
C PHE A 31 9.14 -36.15 15.17
N VAL A 32 10.34 -36.74 15.31
CA VAL A 32 11.03 -36.90 16.60
C VAL A 32 12.31 -36.08 16.63
N GLU A 33 13.23 -36.33 15.69
CA GLU A 33 14.49 -35.60 15.60
C GLU A 33 15.02 -35.51 14.17
N GLU A 34 15.81 -34.47 13.91
CA GLU A 34 16.49 -34.26 12.65
C GLU A 34 17.77 -35.11 12.58
N ILE A 35 17.95 -35.88 11.51
CA ILE A 35 19.17 -36.66 11.26
C ILE A 35 20.18 -35.82 10.48
N SER A 36 19.70 -35.05 9.51
CA SER A 36 20.51 -34.29 8.57
C SER A 36 19.83 -32.96 8.26
N SER A 37 20.61 -31.89 8.15
CA SER A 37 20.08 -30.56 7.83
C SER A 37 19.88 -30.34 6.33
N CYS A 38 20.49 -31.16 5.48
CA CYS A 38 20.36 -31.12 4.03
C CYS A 38 20.97 -32.39 3.43
N ASP A 39 20.15 -33.24 2.84
CA ASP A 39 20.62 -34.43 2.11
C ASP A 39 20.93 -34.10 0.65
N GLU A 40 20.00 -33.41 -0.01
CA GLU A 40 20.12 -32.97 -1.39
C GLU A 40 19.39 -31.65 -1.62
N VAL A 41 19.97 -30.79 -2.46
CA VAL A 41 19.32 -29.58 -2.98
C VAL A 41 18.49 -29.96 -4.21
N THR A 42 17.18 -29.75 -4.16
CA THR A 42 16.25 -30.27 -5.18
C THR A 42 16.29 -29.49 -6.50
N HIS A 43 16.69 -28.22 -6.45
CA HIS A 43 16.94 -27.39 -7.64
C HIS A 43 17.87 -26.22 -7.33
N ALA A 44 18.45 -25.64 -8.37
CA ALA A 44 19.18 -24.38 -8.24
C ALA A 44 18.20 -23.21 -7.99
N PRO A 45 18.65 -22.12 -7.34
CA PRO A 45 17.79 -20.96 -7.14
C PRO A 45 17.29 -20.34 -8.45
N ASP A 46 16.00 -20.00 -8.50
CA ASP A 46 15.33 -19.36 -9.63
C ASP A 46 14.43 -18.19 -9.19
N ASN A 47 13.56 -17.72 -10.09
CA ASN A 47 12.71 -16.55 -9.87
C ASN A 47 11.47 -16.82 -9.00
N GLU A 48 11.19 -18.08 -8.67
CA GLU A 48 10.13 -18.46 -7.75
C GLU A 48 10.60 -18.50 -6.29
N ASP A 49 11.92 -18.47 -6.06
CA ASP A 49 12.51 -18.46 -4.72
C ASP A 49 12.48 -17.09 -4.04
N GLU A 50 12.50 -17.10 -2.70
CA GLU A 50 12.71 -15.91 -1.91
C GLU A 50 14.17 -15.45 -2.00
N ILE A 51 14.41 -14.42 -2.80
CA ILE A 51 15.73 -13.82 -2.98
C ILE A 51 15.82 -12.48 -2.25
N THR A 52 16.88 -12.28 -1.47
CA THR A 52 17.15 -11.02 -0.78
C THR A 52 18.53 -10.45 -1.12
N CYS A 53 18.65 -9.12 -1.10
CA CYS A 53 19.92 -8.46 -1.29
C CYS A 53 20.84 -8.69 -0.09
N ALA A 54 22.00 -9.32 -0.33
CA ALA A 54 22.99 -9.61 0.71
C ALA A 54 23.59 -8.36 1.39
N TYR A 55 23.45 -7.19 0.76
CA TYR A 55 24.02 -5.94 1.27
C TYR A 55 23.06 -5.10 2.11
N CYS A 56 21.80 -4.98 1.68
CA CYS A 56 20.82 -4.12 2.35
C CYS A 56 19.58 -4.87 2.87
N GLY A 57 19.49 -6.18 2.62
CA GLY A 57 18.39 -7.02 3.09
C GLY A 57 17.06 -6.82 2.37
N SER A 58 16.98 -5.99 1.32
CA SER A 58 15.73 -5.85 0.56
C SER A 58 15.42 -7.10 -0.25
N CYS A 59 14.19 -7.61 -0.18
CA CYS A 59 13.71 -8.67 -1.07
C CYS A 59 13.75 -8.20 -2.53
N LEU A 60 14.21 -9.10 -3.40
CA LEU A 60 14.20 -8.97 -4.84
C LEU A 60 13.10 -9.87 -5.35
N VAL A 61 11.87 -9.42 -5.16
CA VAL A 61 10.73 -10.12 -5.73
C VAL A 61 10.82 -9.91 -7.24
N ALA A 62 10.83 -11.01 -8.00
CA ALA A 62 11.03 -11.04 -9.45
C ALA A 62 9.88 -10.39 -10.25
N ASP A 63 8.85 -9.91 -9.55
CA ASP A 63 7.71 -9.20 -10.12
C ASP A 63 7.70 -7.75 -9.62
N GLU A 64 7.86 -6.81 -10.55
CA GLU A 64 7.81 -5.37 -10.24
C GLU A 64 6.52 -4.98 -9.50
N THR A 65 5.42 -5.71 -9.72
CA THR A 65 4.11 -5.45 -9.09
C THR A 65 4.09 -5.77 -7.58
N VAL A 66 4.84 -6.80 -7.13
CA VAL A 66 4.87 -7.21 -5.71
C VAL A 66 5.72 -6.24 -4.87
N VAL A 67 6.77 -5.68 -5.46
CA VAL A 67 7.59 -4.64 -4.80
C VAL A 67 6.78 -3.35 -4.60
N GLU A 68 5.98 -2.95 -5.58
CA GLU A 68 5.15 -1.75 -5.49
C GLU A 68 4.08 -1.89 -4.40
N TYR A 69 3.43 -3.06 -4.33
CA TYR A 69 2.39 -3.34 -3.35
C TYR A 69 2.90 -3.30 -1.90
N SER A 70 4.03 -3.96 -1.63
CA SER A 70 4.63 -3.95 -0.27
C SER A 70 5.07 -2.54 0.18
N GLN A 71 5.49 -1.69 -0.76
CA GLN A 71 5.84 -0.30 -0.46
C GLN A 71 4.59 0.56 -0.21
N LEU A 72 3.51 0.33 -0.96
CA LEU A 72 2.24 1.03 -0.77
C LEU A 72 1.67 0.76 0.62
N ILE A 73 1.53 -0.51 1.01
CA ILE A 73 1.01 -0.92 2.33
C ILE A 73 1.82 -0.28 3.44
N ARG A 74 3.15 -0.33 3.34
CA ARG A 74 4.03 0.27 4.35
C ARG A 74 3.81 1.78 4.49
N LYS A 75 3.61 2.49 3.38
CA LYS A 75 3.34 3.93 3.40
C LYS A 75 1.98 4.25 4.01
N ILE A 76 0.95 3.49 3.65
CA ILE A 76 -0.40 3.60 4.23
C ILE A 76 -0.34 3.41 5.75
N HIS A 77 0.23 2.29 6.21
CA HIS A 77 0.39 1.99 7.62
C HIS A 77 1.16 3.12 8.34
N THR A 78 2.25 3.61 7.75
CA THR A 78 3.05 4.71 8.35
C THR A 78 2.23 5.99 8.49
N ALA A 79 1.45 6.35 7.47
CA ALA A 79 0.60 7.53 7.52
C ALA A 79 -0.52 7.36 8.56
N LEU A 80 -1.25 6.26 8.52
CA LEU A 80 -2.39 6.03 9.43
C LEU A 80 -1.95 5.85 10.88
N SER A 81 -0.79 5.25 11.14
CA SER A 81 -0.19 5.17 12.50
C SER A 81 0.12 6.54 13.10
N SER A 82 0.24 7.59 12.28
CA SER A 82 0.48 8.97 12.73
C SER A 82 -0.81 9.79 12.90
N SER A 83 -1.97 9.24 12.52
CA SER A 83 -3.28 9.85 12.75
C SER A 83 -3.73 9.66 14.19
N GLU A 84 -4.39 10.67 14.76
CA GLU A 84 -5.03 10.60 16.09
C GLU A 84 -6.50 10.16 16.01
N GLN A 85 -7.08 10.09 14.81
CA GLN A 85 -8.48 9.76 14.55
C GLN A 85 -8.64 8.27 14.23
N GLN A 86 -9.49 7.56 14.99
CA GLN A 86 -9.75 6.14 14.79
C GLN A 86 -10.78 5.87 13.67
N ASP A 87 -11.79 6.73 13.56
CA ASP A 87 -12.96 6.52 12.69
C ASP A 87 -12.87 7.33 11.38
N ALA A 88 -11.81 8.11 11.20
CA ALA A 88 -11.60 8.92 10.00
C ALA A 88 -10.11 9.13 9.74
N ALA A 89 -9.76 9.32 8.48
CA ALA A 89 -8.41 9.65 8.06
C ALA A 89 -8.41 10.58 6.85
N ALA A 90 -7.39 11.43 6.78
CA ALA A 90 -7.10 12.20 5.59
C ALA A 90 -5.65 12.00 5.19
N LEU A 91 -5.45 11.75 3.89
CA LEU A 91 -4.16 11.44 3.30
C LEU A 91 -3.88 12.39 2.15
N LYS A 92 -2.64 12.87 2.07
CA LYS A 92 -2.12 13.59 0.92
C LYS A 92 -1.35 12.63 0.03
N LEU A 93 -1.70 12.58 -1.26
CA LEU A 93 -1.27 11.56 -2.22
C LEU A 93 -0.30 12.08 -3.29
N GLY A 94 0.90 12.50 -2.92
CA GLY A 94 1.93 12.93 -3.88
C GLY A 94 1.60 14.25 -4.60
N ARG A 95 2.14 14.44 -5.82
CA ARG A 95 2.07 15.73 -6.55
C ARG A 95 0.92 15.84 -7.57
N GLU A 96 0.45 14.70 -8.09
CA GLU A 96 -0.53 14.65 -9.19
C GLU A 96 -1.90 14.09 -8.74
N PHE A 97 -1.96 13.45 -7.56
CA PHE A 97 -3.19 13.05 -6.87
C PHE A 97 -3.18 13.75 -5.54
N SER A 98 -4.35 14.10 -5.05
CA SER A 98 -4.40 15.18 -4.08
C SER A 98 -4.81 14.59 -2.78
N TYR A 99 -5.99 14.88 -2.27
CA TYR A 99 -6.32 14.42 -0.94
C TYR A 99 -7.29 13.26 -1.03
N LEU A 100 -7.13 12.27 -0.17
CA LEU A 100 -8.14 11.27 0.12
C LEU A 100 -8.66 11.55 1.52
N THR A 101 -9.96 11.68 1.67
CA THR A 101 -10.61 11.55 2.96
C THR A 101 -11.38 10.26 3.00
N ILE A 102 -11.30 9.55 4.11
CA ILE A 102 -12.05 8.34 4.38
C ILE A 102 -12.60 8.40 5.80
N GLN A 103 -13.81 7.91 6.02
CA GLN A 103 -14.44 7.80 7.34
C GLN A 103 -15.27 6.53 7.41
N THR A 104 -15.37 5.95 8.60
CA THR A 104 -16.28 4.82 8.85
C THR A 104 -17.73 5.24 8.68
N SER A 105 -18.54 4.38 8.07
CA SER A 105 -20.00 4.51 7.96
C SER A 105 -20.67 3.22 8.46
N GLU A 106 -22.02 3.17 8.47
CA GLU A 106 -22.76 1.99 8.97
C GLU A 106 -22.45 0.70 8.19
N ASP A 107 -22.24 0.83 6.87
CA ASP A 107 -22.04 -0.30 5.96
C ASP A 107 -20.59 -0.37 5.42
N GLY A 108 -19.64 0.36 6.01
CA GLY A 108 -18.24 0.35 5.59
C GLY A 108 -17.59 1.72 5.71
N TYR A 109 -17.29 2.36 4.57
CA TYR A 109 -16.55 3.61 4.55
C TYR A 109 -17.07 4.60 3.52
N ASP A 110 -17.24 5.86 3.90
CA ASP A 110 -17.40 6.95 2.93
C ASP A 110 -16.02 7.50 2.57
N TYR A 111 -15.78 7.70 1.28
CA TYR A 111 -14.52 8.24 0.80
C TYR A 111 -14.70 9.37 -0.20
N THR A 112 -13.70 10.23 -0.30
CA THR A 112 -13.65 11.29 -1.31
C THR A 112 -12.22 11.57 -1.73
N PHE A 113 -11.97 11.50 -3.04
CA PHE A 113 -10.75 11.95 -3.69
C PHE A 113 -10.90 13.39 -4.17
N TYR A 114 -9.93 14.21 -3.81
CA TYR A 114 -9.83 15.59 -4.25
C TYR A 114 -8.67 15.77 -5.23
N ASN A 115 -8.77 16.82 -6.05
CA ASN A 115 -7.65 17.38 -6.78
C ASN A 115 -6.89 18.41 -5.92
N ARG A 116 -5.78 18.97 -6.45
CA ARG A 116 -4.88 19.84 -5.69
C ARG A 116 -5.58 21.12 -5.24
N ASP A 117 -6.58 21.52 -6.00
CA ASP A 117 -7.42 22.68 -5.77
C ASP A 117 -8.65 22.35 -4.90
N LEU A 118 -8.65 21.19 -4.23
CA LEU A 118 -9.72 20.69 -3.34
C LEU A 118 -11.07 20.56 -4.03
N SER A 119 -11.08 20.38 -5.35
CA SER A 119 -12.29 19.99 -6.07
C SER A 119 -12.39 18.47 -6.03
N GLU A 120 -13.58 17.97 -5.72
CA GLU A 120 -13.89 16.54 -5.77
C GLU A 120 -13.62 15.99 -7.18
N ILE A 121 -12.82 14.94 -7.25
CA ILE A 121 -12.58 14.14 -8.45
C ILE A 121 -13.54 12.96 -8.47
N ASP A 122 -13.60 12.27 -7.34
CA ASP A 122 -14.39 11.06 -7.14
C ASP A 122 -14.79 10.95 -5.68
N GLY A 123 -15.92 10.31 -5.40
CA GLY A 123 -16.43 10.12 -4.06
C GLY A 123 -17.52 9.06 -4.06
N GLY A 124 -17.60 8.31 -2.97
CA GLY A 124 -18.51 7.19 -2.89
C GLY A 124 -18.43 6.46 -1.56
N GLN A 125 -19.01 5.27 -1.56
CA GLN A 125 -19.03 4.38 -0.42
C GLN A 125 -18.31 3.08 -0.79
N LEU A 126 -17.47 2.59 0.12
CA LEU A 126 -16.90 1.26 0.10
C LEU A 126 -17.71 0.39 1.06
N ASP A 127 -18.61 -0.42 0.50
CA ASP A 127 -19.56 -1.26 1.23
C ASP A 127 -18.91 -2.55 1.76
N ASN A 128 -17.94 -2.39 2.65
CA ASN A 128 -17.27 -3.51 3.29
C ASN A 128 -16.82 -3.15 4.73
N PRO A 129 -17.68 -3.37 5.74
CA PRO A 129 -17.39 -3.02 7.13
C PRO A 129 -16.42 -3.98 7.81
N ASP A 130 -16.10 -5.12 7.17
CA ASP A 130 -15.14 -6.10 7.70
C ASP A 130 -13.68 -5.67 7.47
N LEU A 131 -13.44 -4.68 6.61
CA LEU A 131 -12.11 -4.13 6.40
C LEU A 131 -11.69 -3.27 7.59
N SER A 132 -10.40 -3.26 7.89
CA SER A 132 -9.79 -2.20 8.69
C SER A 132 -9.64 -0.90 7.89
N MET A 133 -9.43 0.23 8.58
CA MET A 133 -9.12 1.51 7.92
C MET A 133 -7.92 1.40 6.96
N GLU A 134 -6.90 0.62 7.34
CA GLU A 134 -5.72 0.41 6.50
C GLU A 134 -6.07 -0.36 5.22
N GLU A 135 -6.84 -1.45 5.34
CA GLU A 135 -7.28 -2.26 4.20
C GLU A 135 -8.25 -1.48 3.29
N ALA A 136 -9.14 -0.67 3.86
CA ALA A 136 -10.05 0.19 3.11
C ALA A 136 -9.29 1.24 2.28
N VAL A 137 -8.29 1.91 2.87
CA VAL A 137 -7.41 2.82 2.14
C VAL A 137 -6.62 2.09 1.06
N GLU A 138 -6.10 0.91 1.37
CA GLU A 138 -5.37 0.09 0.41
C GLU A 138 -6.24 -0.27 -0.79
N GLU A 139 -7.48 -0.74 -0.55
CA GLU A 139 -8.42 -1.12 -1.60
C GLU A 139 -8.78 0.07 -2.48
N LEU A 140 -9.09 1.22 -1.88
CA LEU A 140 -9.40 2.46 -2.61
C LEU A 140 -8.24 2.92 -3.47
N LEU A 141 -7.02 2.92 -2.93
CA LEU A 141 -5.86 3.29 -3.71
C LEU A 141 -5.65 2.26 -4.83
N ARG A 142 -5.63 0.95 -4.53
CA ARG A 142 -5.35 -0.11 -5.51
C ARG A 142 -6.32 -0.13 -6.69
N ASN A 143 -7.61 0.07 -6.42
CA ASN A 143 -8.66 0.04 -7.43
C ASN A 143 -8.85 1.39 -8.13
N SER A 144 -8.29 2.47 -7.59
CA SER A 144 -8.27 3.73 -8.31
C SER A 144 -7.37 3.63 -9.54
N GLU A 145 -7.73 4.35 -10.61
CA GLU A 145 -6.80 4.59 -11.72
C GLU A 145 -5.50 5.29 -11.26
N PHE A 146 -5.43 5.66 -9.97
CA PHE A 146 -4.35 6.40 -9.35
C PHE A 146 -3.23 5.58 -8.71
N VAL A 147 -3.28 4.25 -8.71
CA VAL A 147 -2.13 3.41 -8.31
C VAL A 147 -1.19 3.07 -9.48
N LEU A 148 -1.53 3.49 -10.70
CA LEU A 148 -0.65 3.34 -11.87
C LEU A 148 0.48 4.39 -11.97
N PHE A 149 0.61 5.32 -11.02
CA PHE A 149 1.63 6.36 -11.08
C PHE A 149 2.99 5.85 -10.62
N ARG A 150 3.83 5.58 -11.62
CA ARG A 150 5.28 5.55 -11.44
C ARG A 150 5.83 6.97 -11.62
N PRO A 151 6.64 7.49 -10.68
CA PRO A 151 7.08 6.84 -9.44
C PRO A 151 6.00 6.83 -8.35
N MET A 152 6.04 5.81 -7.49
CA MET A 152 5.14 5.62 -6.33
C MET A 152 4.93 6.93 -5.54
N PRO A 153 3.67 7.37 -5.30
CA PRO A 153 3.40 8.63 -4.63
C PRO A 153 3.87 8.63 -3.17
N GLU A 154 4.17 9.83 -2.65
CA GLU A 154 4.25 10.05 -1.20
C GLU A 154 2.85 9.99 -0.59
N ILE A 155 2.73 9.40 0.59
CA ILE A 155 1.47 9.31 1.34
C ILE A 155 1.76 9.85 2.73
N ASP A 156 1.20 11.01 3.02
CA ASP A 156 1.34 11.67 4.32
C ASP A 156 -0.04 11.84 4.95
N ALA A 157 -0.14 11.57 6.26
CA ALA A 157 -1.35 11.93 7.00
C ALA A 157 -1.47 13.45 7.11
N VAL A 158 -2.70 13.92 6.98
CA VAL A 158 -3.09 15.31 7.23
C VAL A 158 -4.29 15.32 8.16
N ASP A 159 -4.55 16.46 8.78
CA ASP A 159 -5.69 16.60 9.69
C ASP A 159 -7.01 16.52 8.91
N TYR A 160 -7.84 15.53 9.25
CA TYR A 160 -9.10 15.26 8.56
C TYR A 160 -10.08 16.44 8.63
N GLU A 161 -10.29 17.00 9.82
CA GLU A 161 -11.25 18.09 10.03
C GLU A 161 -10.83 19.36 9.27
N GLN A 162 -9.55 19.70 9.32
CA GLN A 162 -8.98 20.84 8.61
C GLN A 162 -9.15 20.67 7.11
N LEU A 163 -8.85 19.49 6.57
CA LEU A 163 -8.99 19.22 5.14
C LEU A 163 -10.47 19.31 4.70
N GLN A 164 -11.39 18.69 5.44
CA GLN A 164 -12.83 18.76 5.17
C GLN A 164 -13.33 20.22 5.15
N LYS A 165 -12.89 21.01 6.13
CA LYS A 165 -13.21 22.45 6.17
C LYS A 165 -12.68 23.19 4.94
N MET A 166 -11.43 22.94 4.55
CA MET A 166 -10.83 23.59 3.38
C MET A 166 -11.58 23.21 2.08
N ALA A 167 -11.99 21.95 1.93
CA ALA A 167 -12.78 21.48 0.79
C ALA A 167 -14.17 22.15 0.74
N TYR A 168 -14.84 22.26 1.89
CA TYR A 168 -16.13 22.94 1.99
C TYR A 168 -16.05 24.43 1.66
N ASP A 169 -15.06 25.14 2.21
CA ASP A 169 -14.84 26.56 1.93
C ASP A 169 -14.58 26.78 0.44
N ARG A 170 -13.76 25.91 -0.17
CA ARG A 170 -13.48 25.94 -1.61
C ARG A 170 -14.73 25.76 -2.46
N PHE A 171 -15.56 24.77 -2.13
CA PHE A 171 -16.83 24.53 -2.82
C PHE A 171 -17.74 25.76 -2.79
N ARG A 172 -17.85 26.41 -1.63
CA ARG A 172 -18.65 27.63 -1.47
C ARG A 172 -18.13 28.80 -2.29
N GLU A 173 -16.81 29.00 -2.31
CA GLU A 173 -16.18 30.05 -3.11
C GLU A 173 -16.46 29.87 -4.60
N VAL A 174 -16.28 28.65 -5.13
CA VAL A 174 -16.53 28.33 -6.54
C VAL A 174 -18.00 28.54 -6.89
N LYS A 175 -18.92 28.09 -6.02
CA LYS A 175 -20.36 28.31 -6.21
C LYS A 175 -20.69 29.80 -6.28
N HIS A 176 -20.20 30.60 -5.34
CA HIS A 176 -20.42 32.05 -5.29
C HIS A 176 -19.86 32.78 -6.54
N GLN A 177 -18.71 32.33 -7.05
CA GLN A 177 -18.13 32.89 -8.28
C GLN A 177 -19.00 32.57 -9.51
N ARG A 178 -19.52 31.35 -9.61
CA ARG A 178 -20.41 30.93 -10.70
C ARG A 178 -21.73 31.71 -10.68
N ASP A 179 -22.33 31.86 -9.51
CA ASP A 179 -23.60 32.59 -9.35
C ASP A 179 -23.44 34.06 -9.78
N LYS A 180 -22.34 34.72 -9.36
CA LYS A 180 -22.02 36.09 -9.81
C LYS A 180 -21.78 36.22 -11.31
N GLN A 181 -21.20 35.22 -11.96
CA GLN A 181 -20.99 35.25 -13.42
C GLN A 181 -22.30 35.02 -14.18
N ALA A 182 -23.24 34.28 -13.61
CA ALA A 182 -24.57 34.05 -14.19
C ALA A 182 -25.47 35.29 -14.13
N GLU A 183 -25.28 36.19 -13.17
CA GLU A 183 -26.02 37.47 -13.03
C GLU A 183 -25.56 38.58 -14.00
N VAL A 184 -24.48 38.37 -14.75
CA VAL A 184 -23.90 39.35 -15.69
C VAL A 184 -24.42 39.16 -17.13
N PHE A 185 -25.30 38.19 -17.35
CA PHE A 185 -26.02 37.93 -18.61
C PHE A 185 -27.54 38.06 -18.43
#